data_AF-A0AA35NU90-F1
#
_entry.id   AF-A0AA35NU90-F1
#
_cell.length_a   1.000
_cell.length_b   1.000
_cell.length_c   1.000
_cell.angle_alpha   90.00
_cell.angle_beta   90.00
_cell.angle_gamma   90.00
#
_symmetry.space_group_name_H-M   'P 1'
#
loop_
_entity.id
_entity.type
_entity.pdbx_description
1 polymer ?
#
loop_
_entity_poly.entity_id
_entity_poly.type
_entity_poly.pdbx_seq_one_letter_code
_entity_poly.pdbx_strand_id
1 'polypeptide(L)'
;MDAVLRHGCDVAFVNLLIDFGANLNLVKWETLGEGATGRIKVNPEALQVFKEARSCPRSLMSLCRVAVRRTLGKRRLHLIHALPVPDQIINFLLHKQQ
;
A
#
# COMPACT_ATOMS: atom_id res chain seq x y z
N MET A 1 -6.86 -0.56 -3.94
CA MET A 1 -6.76 -1.95 -3.43
C MET A 1 -7.85 -2.80 -4.07
N ASP A 2 -9.12 -2.46 -3.86
CA ASP A 2 -10.27 -3.17 -4.46
C ASP A 2 -10.14 -3.40 -5.98
N ALA A 3 -9.88 -2.35 -6.76
CA ALA A 3 -9.65 -2.48 -8.20
C ALA A 3 -8.48 -3.42 -8.55
N VAL A 4 -7.35 -3.32 -7.84
CA VAL A 4 -6.16 -4.16 -8.05
C VAL A 4 -6.50 -5.65 -7.88
N LEU A 5 -7.30 -5.98 -6.85
CA LEU A 5 -7.76 -7.34 -6.62
C LEU A 5 -8.74 -7.82 -7.69
N ARG A 6 -9.73 -6.99 -8.06
CA ARG A 6 -10.76 -7.36 -9.06
C ARG A 6 -10.22 -7.51 -10.48
N HIS A 7 -9.13 -6.84 -10.81
CA HIS A 7 -8.49 -6.94 -12.13
C HIS A 7 -7.41 -8.02 -12.19
N GLY A 8 -7.24 -8.82 -11.13
CA GLY A 8 -6.24 -9.89 -11.10
C GLY A 8 -4.81 -9.37 -11.24
N CYS A 9 -4.54 -8.15 -10.76
CA CYS A 9 -3.22 -7.55 -10.87
C CYS A 9 -2.17 -8.36 -10.10
N ASP A 10 -0.92 -8.18 -10.52
CA ASP A 10 0.24 -8.80 -9.88
C ASP A 10 0.40 -8.41 -8.40
N VAL A 11 1.03 -9.31 -7.63
CA VAL A 11 1.36 -9.12 -6.21
C VAL A 11 2.13 -7.81 -5.97
N ALA A 12 2.99 -7.39 -6.90
CA ALA A 12 3.74 -6.14 -6.82
C ALA A 12 2.84 -4.91 -6.66
N PHE A 13 1.66 -4.89 -7.31
CA PHE A 13 0.71 -3.79 -7.17
C PHE A 13 0.01 -3.80 -5.80
N VAL A 14 -0.27 -4.99 -5.25
CA VAL A 14 -0.82 -5.12 -3.89
C VAL A 14 0.19 -4.62 -2.87
N ASN A 15 1.44 -5.07 -2.95
CA ASN A 15 2.53 -4.63 -2.08
C ASN A 15 2.76 -3.12 -2.18
N LEU A 16 2.79 -2.57 -3.40
CA LEU A 16 2.93 -1.13 -3.61
C LEU A 16 1.81 -0.34 -2.90
N LEU A 17 0.56 -0.76 -3.03
CA LEU A 17 -0.55 -0.07 -2.36
C LEU A 17 -0.48 -0.21 -0.84
N ILE A 18 -0.07 -1.38 -0.31
CA ILE A 18 0.14 -1.58 1.12
C ILE A 18 1.22 -0.61 1.61
N ASP A 19 2.39 -0.61 0.99
CA ASP A 19 3.55 0.21 1.37
C ASP A 19 3.25 1.70 1.40
N PHE A 20 2.39 2.18 0.50
CA PHE A 20 2.01 3.59 0.39
C PHE A 20 0.79 3.98 1.25
N GLY A 21 0.32 3.10 2.12
CA GLY A 21 -0.70 3.48 3.11
C GLY A 21 -2.14 3.21 2.71
N ALA A 22 -2.40 2.29 1.77
CA ALA A 22 -3.78 1.91 1.44
C ALA A 22 -4.55 1.42 2.67
N ASN A 23 -5.78 1.91 2.82
CA ASN A 23 -6.68 1.45 3.86
C ASN A 23 -7.35 0.14 3.41
N LEU A 24 -6.93 -0.98 4.01
CA LEU A 24 -7.38 -2.33 3.65
C LEU A 24 -8.82 -2.62 4.11
N ASN A 25 -9.32 -1.87 5.10
CA ASN A 25 -10.68 -2.03 5.62
C ASN A 25 -11.76 -1.51 4.66
N LEU A 26 -11.37 -0.76 3.62
CA LEU A 26 -12.29 -0.25 2.60
C LEU A 26 -12.62 -1.30 1.52
N VAL A 27 -11.93 -2.45 1.50
CA VAL A 27 -12.20 -3.52 0.54
C VAL A 27 -13.37 -4.38 1.03
N LYS A 28 -14.45 -4.36 0.25
CA LYS A 28 -15.67 -5.14 0.51
C LYS A 28 -15.53 -6.57 -0.01
N TRP A 29 -15.58 -7.55 0.89
CA TRP A 29 -15.47 -8.98 0.57
C TRP A 29 -16.55 -9.45 -0.40
N GLU A 30 -17.77 -8.89 -0.32
CA GLU A 30 -18.88 -9.25 -1.21
C GLU A 30 -18.52 -9.09 -2.70
N THR A 31 -17.49 -8.30 -2.99
CA THR A 31 -17.03 -8.03 -4.35
C THR A 31 -15.85 -8.91 -4.82
N LEU A 32 -15.31 -9.76 -3.95
CA LEU A 32 -14.23 -10.70 -4.23
C LEU A 32 -14.72 -12.14 -4.43
N GLY A 33 -16.01 -12.42 -4.20
CA GLY A 33 -16.60 -13.73 -4.41
C GLY A 33 -16.77 -14.11 -5.89
N GLU A 34 -16.57 -15.40 -6.18
CA GLU A 34 -16.85 -16.03 -7.46
C GLU A 34 -18.37 -15.96 -7.72
N GLY A 35 -18.81 -15.14 -8.68
CA GLY A 35 -20.24 -15.05 -9.02
C GLY A 35 -20.71 -13.69 -9.56
N ALA A 36 -19.92 -12.63 -9.45
CA ALA A 36 -20.22 -11.37 -10.13
C ALA A 36 -19.78 -11.45 -11.60
N THR A 37 -20.74 -11.60 -12.50
CA THR A 37 -20.57 -11.59 -13.96
C THR A 37 -19.70 -10.42 -14.43
N GLY A 38 -18.67 -10.71 -15.25
CA GLY A 38 -17.81 -9.69 -15.88
C GLY A 38 -16.45 -9.41 -15.20
N ARG A 39 -16.02 -10.22 -14.23
CA ARG A 39 -14.71 -10.05 -13.55
C ARG A 39 -13.69 -11.11 -13.97
N ILE A 40 -12.44 -10.68 -14.15
CA ILE A 40 -11.27 -11.56 -14.29
C ILE A 40 -11.09 -12.31 -12.97
N LYS A 41 -10.74 -13.60 -13.04
CA LYS A 41 -10.42 -14.43 -11.86
C LYS A 41 -9.36 -13.71 -11.02
N VAL A 42 -9.67 -13.44 -9.75
CA VAL A 42 -8.75 -12.78 -8.82
C VAL A 42 -7.44 -13.57 -8.78
N ASN A 43 -6.30 -12.87 -8.83
CA ASN A 43 -5.00 -13.51 -8.65
C ASN A 43 -4.93 -14.07 -7.21
N PRO A 44 -4.80 -15.40 -7.02
CA PRO A 44 -4.86 -16.01 -5.70
C PRO A 44 -3.70 -15.61 -4.80
N GLU A 45 -2.50 -15.39 -5.36
CA GLU A 45 -1.33 -14.94 -4.60
C GLU A 45 -1.50 -13.50 -4.14
N ALA A 46 -1.97 -12.62 -5.02
CA ALA A 46 -2.28 -11.23 -4.69
C ALA A 46 -3.35 -11.12 -3.59
N LEU A 47 -4.36 -12.00 -3.66
CA LEU A 47 -5.39 -12.09 -2.62
C LEU A 47 -4.84 -12.59 -1.29
N GLN A 48 -3.92 -13.55 -1.32
CA GLN A 48 -3.27 -14.08 -0.12
C GLN A 48 -2.44 -12.99 0.58
N VAL A 49 -1.59 -12.28 -0.16
CA VAL A 49 -0.81 -11.13 0.36
C VAL A 49 -1.71 -10.05 0.95
N PHE A 50 -2.83 -9.74 0.29
CA PHE A 50 -3.81 -8.81 0.83
C PHE A 50 -4.41 -9.29 2.17
N LYS A 51 -4.77 -10.57 2.28
CA LYS A 51 -5.33 -11.16 3.51
C LYS A 51 -4.33 -11.08 4.66
N GLU A 52 -3.07 -11.45 4.41
CA GLU A 52 -1.98 -11.40 5.40
C GLU A 52 -1.71 -9.96 5.87
N ALA A 53 -1.64 -9.01 4.94
CA ALA A 53 -1.45 -7.61 5.27
C ALA A 53 -2.63 -7.01 6.06
N ARG A 54 -3.83 -7.57 5.89
CA ARG A 54 -5.03 -7.15 6.64
C ARG A 54 -5.12 -7.81 8.02
N SER A 55 -4.58 -9.01 8.22
CA SER A 55 -4.62 -9.70 9.51
C SER A 55 -3.66 -9.11 10.55
N CYS A 56 -2.63 -8.37 10.11
CA CYS A 56 -1.61 -7.82 10.99
C CYS A 56 -1.65 -6.28 11.01
N PRO A 57 -1.48 -5.63 12.19
CA PRO A 57 -1.27 -4.20 12.23
C PRO A 57 0.05 -3.83 11.54
N ARG A 58 0.08 -2.65 10.92
CA ARG A 58 1.30 -2.14 10.29
C ARG A 58 2.37 -1.86 11.35
N SER A 59 3.63 -2.05 10.97
CA SER A 59 4.75 -1.63 11.81
C SER A 59 4.71 -0.12 12.07
N LEU A 60 5.20 0.30 13.24
CA LEU A 60 5.31 1.72 13.59
C LEU A 60 6.13 2.49 12.52
N MET A 61 7.18 1.87 12.00
CA MET A 61 8.01 2.44 10.94
C MET A 61 7.18 2.75 9.68
N SER A 62 6.34 1.82 9.23
CA SER A 62 5.42 2.02 8.09
C SER A 62 4.43 3.15 8.36
N LEU A 63 3.85 3.18 9.57
CA LEU A 63 2.91 4.24 9.97
C LEU A 63 3.57 5.62 9.97
N CYS A 64 4.77 5.74 10.54
CA CYS A 64 5.55 6.98 10.53
C CYS A 64 5.85 7.44 9.11
N ARG A 65 6.27 6.53 8.22
CA ARG A 65 6.52 6.85 6.80
C ARG A 65 5.29 7.46 6.14
N VAL A 66 4.14 6.80 6.29
CA VAL A 66 2.87 7.25 5.70
C VAL A 66 2.44 8.59 6.29
N ALA A 67 2.56 8.77 7.61
CA ALA A 67 2.20 10.02 8.29
C ALA A 67 3.05 11.20 7.78
N VAL A 68 4.38 11.07 7.77
CA VAL A 68 5.28 12.13 7.28
C VAL A 68 4.99 12.49 5.83
N ARG A 69 4.87 11.48 4.95
CA ARG A 69 4.56 11.71 3.52
C ARG A 69 3.20 12.37 3.30
N ARG A 70 2.18 12.00 4.09
CA ARG A 70 0.85 12.64 4.05
C ARG A 70 0.91 14.11 4.49
N THR A 71 1.66 14.42 5.54
CA THR A 71 1.83 15.79 6.05
C THR A 71 2.53 16.71 5.03
N LEU A 72 3.57 16.21 4.36
CA LEU A 72 4.20 16.94 3.25
C LEU A 72 3.22 17.11 2.08
N GLY A 73 2.55 16.03 1.70
CA GLY A 73 1.64 15.98 0.56
C GLY A 73 2.36 16.05 -0.78
N LYS A 74 1.64 15.80 -1.88
CA LYS A 74 2.21 15.71 -3.24
C LYS A 74 3.06 16.93 -3.63
N ARG A 75 2.61 18.14 -3.29
CA ARG A 75 3.26 19.39 -3.70
C ARG A 75 4.60 19.62 -3.01
N ARG A 76 4.73 19.24 -1.73
CA ARG A 76 5.93 19.52 -0.92
C ARG A 76 6.80 18.29 -0.69
N LEU A 77 6.47 17.14 -1.30
CA LEU A 77 7.26 15.93 -1.12
C LEU A 77 8.72 16.10 -1.57
N HIS A 78 8.99 16.97 -2.55
CA HIS A 78 10.36 17.31 -2.96
C HIS A 78 11.18 17.99 -1.86
N LEU A 79 10.53 18.62 -0.87
CA LEU A 79 11.18 19.26 0.28
C LEU A 79 11.58 18.28 1.38
N ILE A 80 11.39 16.97 1.17
CA ILE A 80 11.70 15.96 2.20
C ILE A 80 13.17 16.02 2.64
N HIS A 81 14.08 16.39 1.74
CA HIS A 81 15.51 16.58 2.02
C HIS A 81 15.80 17.74 2.99
N ALA A 82 14.83 18.63 3.25
CA ALA A 82 14.98 19.71 4.22
C ALA A 82 14.60 19.30 5.66
N LEU A 83 14.14 18.06 5.88
CA LEU A 83 13.86 17.57 7.23
C LEU A 83 15.17 17.39 8.02
N PRO A 84 15.22 17.77 9.30
CA PRO A 84 16.41 17.61 10.15
C PRO A 84 16.57 16.17 10.63
N VAL A 85 16.72 15.22 9.71
CA VAL A 85 16.89 13.78 9.99
C VAL A 85 18.02 13.20 9.12
N PRO A 86 18.63 12.08 9.52
CA PRO A 86 19.70 11.44 8.73
C PRO A 86 19.25 11.01 7.33
N ASP A 87 20.19 10.97 6.37
CA ASP A 87 19.92 10.57 4.98
C ASP A 87 19.29 9.17 4.86
N GLN A 88 19.63 8.26 5.78
CA GLN A 88 19.01 6.94 5.83
C GLN A 88 17.49 7.02 6.06
N ILE A 89 17.05 7.95 6.93
CA ILE A 89 15.64 8.21 7.16
C ILE A 89 15.02 8.91 5.96
N ILE A 90 15.72 9.83 5.31
CA ILE A 90 15.25 10.46 4.06
C ILE A 90 15.02 9.41 2.96
N ASN A 91 15.98 8.50 2.75
CA ASN A 91 15.87 7.42 1.77
C ASN A 91 14.72 6.47 2.11
N PHE A 92 14.59 6.10 3.40
CA PHE A 92 13.45 5.35 3.92
C PHE A 92 12.12 6.05 3.61
N LEU A 93 12.01 7.35 3.84
CA LEU A 93 10.80 8.13 3.57
C LEU A 93 10.52 8.30 2.06
N LEU A 94 11.55 8.23 1.22
CA LEU A 94 11.47 8.31 -0.24
C LEU A 94 11.19 6.97 -0.93
N HIS A 95 11.10 5.87 -0.19
CA HIS A 95 11.06 4.50 -0.77
C HIS A 95 12.27 4.21 -1.67
N LYS A 96 13.44 4.81 -1.40
CA LYS A 96 14.70 4.39 -2.01
C LYS A 96 15.18 3.16 -1.25
N GLN A 97 15.42 2.05 -1.96
CA GLN A 97 15.87 0.80 -1.34
C GLN A 97 17.15 1.01 -0.52
N GLN A 98 17.26 0.23 0.55
CA GLN A 98 18.42 0.16 1.44
C GLN A 98 19.49 -0.73 0.82
#